data_AF-A0A0E0KGJ2-F1
#
_entry.id   AF-A0A0E0KGJ2-F1
#
_cell.length_a   1.000
_cell.length_b   1.000
_cell.length_c   1.000
_cell.angle_alpha   90.00
_cell.angle_beta   90.00
_cell.angle_gamma   90.00
#
_symmetry.space_group_name_H-M   'P 1'
#
loop_
_entity.id
_entity.type
_entity.pdbx_description
1 polymer ?
#
loop_
_entity_poly.entity_id
_entity_poly.type
_entity_poly.pdbx_seq_one_letter_code
_entity_poly.pdbx_strand_id
1 'polypeptide(L)'
;MQQGDGTEAQVTWEDQQNINRFGRLNNRLHELHDEIKLAKEANENLDDAGNELILSDEDVVRFQIGEVFAHMPRDDVETRLEQMKEDAAKKLERLEEEKESIVSQMAELKKILYGKFKDAINLEED
;
A
#
# COMPACT_ATOMS: atom_id res chain seq x y z
N MET A 1 20.32 -21.10 -35.90
CA MET A 1 20.62 -21.67 -34.58
C MET A 1 21.78 -20.88 -33.99
N GLN A 2 21.50 -19.72 -33.39
CA GLN A 2 22.53 -18.93 -32.72
C GLN A 2 22.68 -19.53 -31.32
N GLN A 3 23.81 -20.18 -31.08
CA GLN A 3 24.20 -20.65 -29.75
C GLN A 3 24.26 -19.42 -28.83
N GLY A 4 23.36 -19.38 -27.85
CA GLY A 4 23.50 -18.48 -26.72
C GLY A 4 24.71 -18.95 -25.92
N ASP A 5 25.82 -18.22 -26.04
CA ASP A 5 26.99 -18.33 -25.18
C ASP A 5 26.68 -17.73 -23.80
N GLY A 6 25.60 -18.22 -23.20
CA GLY A 6 25.25 -17.93 -21.82
C GLY A 6 26.17 -18.77 -20.97
N THR A 7 27.27 -18.17 -20.53
CA THR A 7 27.93 -18.64 -19.31
C THR A 7 26.82 -18.75 -18.27
N GLU A 8 26.44 -19.98 -17.89
CA GLU A 8 25.55 -20.25 -16.75
C GLU A 8 26.23 -19.62 -15.54
N ALA A 9 25.90 -18.36 -15.26
CA ALA A 9 26.50 -17.62 -14.16
C ALA A 9 26.22 -18.42 -12.90
N GLN A 10 27.28 -18.89 -12.25
CA GLN A 10 27.16 -19.73 -11.07
C GLN A 10 26.35 -18.98 -10.00
N VAL A 11 25.20 -19.54 -9.64
CA VAL A 11 24.31 -18.98 -8.61
C VAL A 11 24.94 -19.24 -7.25
N THR A 12 25.34 -18.17 -6.56
CA THR A 12 25.84 -18.25 -5.19
C THR A 12 24.66 -18.24 -4.21
N TRP A 13 24.94 -18.63 -2.97
CA TRP A 13 23.93 -18.55 -1.90
C TRP A 13 23.43 -17.12 -1.67
N GLU A 14 24.32 -16.12 -1.78
CA GLU A 14 23.97 -14.70 -1.65
C GLU A 14 23.02 -14.24 -2.77
N ASP A 15 23.24 -14.69 -4.01
CA ASP A 15 22.32 -14.39 -5.12
C ASP A 15 20.94 -14.97 -4.84
N GLN A 16 20.88 -16.22 -4.37
CA GLN A 16 19.60 -16.85 -4.03
C GLN A 16 18.88 -16.12 -2.88
N GLN A 17 19.62 -15.58 -1.92
CA GLN A 17 19.04 -14.73 -0.88
C GLN A 17 18.47 -13.43 -1.46
N ASN A 18 19.19 -12.79 -2.38
CA ASN A 18 18.73 -11.57 -3.06
C ASN A 18 17.48 -11.84 -3.90
N ILE A 19 17.43 -12.97 -4.62
CA ILE A 19 16.24 -13.41 -5.38
C ILE A 19 15.05 -13.63 -4.44
N ASN A 20 15.26 -14.38 -3.34
CA ASN A 20 14.20 -14.64 -2.37
C ASN A 20 13.73 -13.36 -1.69
N ARG A 21 14.63 -12.40 -1.42
CA ARG A 21 14.29 -11.09 -0.86
C ARG A 21 13.48 -10.27 -1.86
N PHE A 22 13.87 -10.25 -3.12
CA PHE A 22 13.12 -9.58 -4.19
C PHE A 22 11.69 -10.14 -4.27
N GLY A 23 11.53 -11.47 -4.29
CA GLY A 23 10.20 -12.10 -4.30
C GLY A 23 9.32 -11.72 -3.10
N ARG A 24 9.89 -11.64 -1.88
CA ARG A 24 9.16 -11.18 -0.70
C ARG A 24 8.75 -9.71 -0.77
N LEU A 25 9.65 -8.84 -1.20
CA LEU A 25 9.39 -7.41 -1.37
C LEU A 25 8.30 -7.17 -2.42
N ASN A 26 8.33 -7.94 -3.50
CA ASN A 26 7.35 -7.89 -4.56
C ASN A 26 5.95 -8.29 -4.08
N ASN A 27 5.83 -9.40 -3.32
CA ASN A 27 4.55 -9.78 -2.72
C ASN A 27 4.02 -8.71 -1.77
N ARG A 28 4.90 -8.13 -0.94
CA ARG A 28 4.52 -7.04 -0.03
C ARG A 28 4.09 -5.78 -0.79
N LEU A 29 4.71 -5.49 -1.93
CA LEU A 29 4.33 -4.36 -2.78
C LEU A 29 2.89 -4.50 -3.30
N HIS A 30 2.48 -5.70 -3.72
CA HIS A 30 1.09 -5.99 -4.11
C HIS A 30 0.10 -5.80 -2.96
N GLU A 31 0.42 -6.35 -1.79
CA GLU A 31 -0.40 -6.15 -0.59
C GLU A 31 -0.54 -4.65 -0.26
N LEU A 32 0.56 -3.88 -0.33
CA LEU A 32 0.54 -2.44 -0.12
C LEU A 32 -0.31 -1.71 -1.16
N HIS A 33 -0.31 -2.13 -2.42
CA HIS A 33 -1.18 -1.55 -3.43
C HIS A 33 -2.66 -1.71 -3.09
N ASP A 34 -3.06 -2.89 -2.62
CA ASP A 34 -4.44 -3.15 -2.16
C ASP A 34 -4.76 -2.37 -0.88
N GLU A 35 -3.85 -2.35 0.09
CA GLU A 35 -4.02 -1.60 1.34
C GLU A 35 -4.16 -0.08 1.09
N ILE A 36 -3.35 0.48 0.19
CA ILE A 36 -3.41 1.90 -0.22
C ILE A 36 -4.74 2.19 -0.90
N LYS A 37 -5.21 1.30 -1.79
CA LYS A 37 -6.50 1.46 -2.46
C LYS A 37 -7.64 1.52 -1.44
N LEU A 38 -7.69 0.57 -0.51
CA LEU A 38 -8.68 0.54 0.56
C LEU A 38 -8.59 1.78 1.47
N ALA A 39 -7.37 2.25 1.78
CA ALA A 39 -7.18 3.46 2.57
C ALA A 39 -7.69 4.71 1.83
N LYS A 40 -7.52 4.80 0.51
CA LYS A 40 -8.06 5.91 -0.31
C LYS A 40 -9.59 5.89 -0.32
N GLU A 41 -10.20 4.73 -0.54
CA GLU A 41 -11.65 4.56 -0.47
C GLU A 41 -12.19 4.93 0.92
N ALA A 42 -11.49 4.56 2.01
CA ALA A 42 -11.88 4.94 3.36
C ALA A 42 -11.81 6.45 3.61
N ASN A 43 -10.80 7.15 3.09
CA ASN A 43 -10.70 8.60 3.19
C ASN A 43 -11.85 9.29 2.41
N GLU A 44 -12.11 8.84 1.18
CA GLU A 44 -13.21 9.37 0.36
C GLU A 44 -14.58 9.20 1.06
N ASN A 45 -14.84 8.01 1.61
CA ASN A 45 -16.08 7.75 2.36
C ASN A 45 -16.23 8.66 3.60
N LEU A 46 -15.12 8.99 4.29
CA LEU A 46 -15.15 9.91 5.43
C LEU A 46 -15.39 11.36 4.98
N ASP A 47 -14.85 11.75 3.83
CA ASP A 47 -15.12 13.06 3.23
C ASP A 47 -16.58 13.20 2.81
N ASP A 48 -17.13 12.18 2.15
CA ASP A 48 -18.55 12.13 1.80
C ASP A 48 -19.45 12.17 3.04
N ALA A 49 -19.14 11.40 4.08
CA ALA A 49 -19.89 11.44 5.34
C ALA A 49 -19.84 12.82 6.00
N GLY A 50 -18.71 13.52 5.93
CA GLY A 50 -18.58 14.89 6.39
C GLY A 50 -19.43 15.88 5.58
N ASN A 51 -19.44 15.74 4.25
CA ASN A 51 -20.26 16.57 3.37
C ASN A 51 -21.76 16.36 3.63
N GLU A 52 -22.20 15.12 3.80
CA GLU A 52 -23.60 14.79 4.16
C GLU A 52 -23.98 15.35 5.54
N LEU A 53 -23.07 15.29 6.52
CA LEU A 53 -23.31 15.88 7.83
C LEU A 53 -23.52 17.38 7.75
N ILE A 54 -22.75 18.09 6.91
CA ILE A 54 -22.90 19.53 6.67
C ILE A 54 -24.30 19.86 6.14
N LEU A 55 -24.83 19.03 5.24
CA LEU A 55 -26.14 19.22 4.61
C LEU A 55 -27.33 18.84 5.51
N SER A 56 -27.09 18.10 6.59
CA SER A 56 -28.13 17.73 7.56
C SER A 56 -28.60 18.95 8.37
N ASP A 57 -29.89 19.04 8.68
CA ASP A 57 -30.45 20.01 9.62
C ASP A 57 -30.69 19.39 11.03
N GLU A 58 -30.25 18.15 11.26
CA GLU A 58 -30.46 17.43 12.52
C GLU A 58 -29.40 17.78 13.57
N ASP A 59 -29.83 18.17 14.78
CA ASP A 59 -28.94 18.41 15.94
C ASP A 59 -28.36 17.11 16.53
N VAL A 60 -29.01 15.98 16.26
CA VAL A 60 -28.63 14.65 16.75
C VAL A 60 -28.63 13.68 15.58
N VAL A 61 -27.46 13.07 15.34
CA VAL A 61 -27.21 12.17 14.21
C VAL A 61 -26.97 10.75 14.69
N ARG A 62 -27.31 9.78 13.84
CA ARG A 62 -27.04 8.36 14.09
C ARG A 62 -25.64 8.01 13.62
N PHE A 63 -24.72 7.84 14.56
CA PHE A 63 -23.34 7.46 14.29
C PHE A 63 -23.13 5.95 14.44
N GLN A 64 -22.52 5.30 13.45
CA GLN A 64 -22.26 3.85 13.48
C GLN A 64 -21.02 3.51 14.31
N ILE A 65 -21.17 2.57 15.24
CA ILE A 65 -20.07 2.01 16.04
C ILE A 65 -20.15 0.50 15.94
N GLY A 66 -19.26 -0.10 15.14
CA GLY A 66 -19.33 -1.53 14.82
C GLY A 66 -20.65 -1.86 14.12
N GLU A 67 -21.50 -2.64 14.78
CA GLU A 67 -22.77 -3.12 14.23
C GLU A 67 -24.01 -2.33 14.72
N VAL A 68 -23.82 -1.30 15.55
CA VAL A 68 -24.92 -0.52 16.15
C VAL A 68 -24.85 0.95 15.76
N PHE A 69 -25.99 1.66 15.85
CA PHE A 69 -26.06 3.11 15.68
C PHE A 69 -26.38 3.78 17.01
N ALA A 70 -25.55 4.75 17.41
CA ALA A 70 -25.76 5.59 18.58
C ALA A 70 -26.28 6.96 18.13
N HIS A 71 -27.26 7.51 18.86
CA HIS A 71 -27.67 8.90 18.69
C HIS A 71 -26.64 9.79 19.37
N MET A 72 -26.01 10.68 18.61
CA MET A 72 -24.94 11.54 19.09
C MET A 72 -25.21 12.98 18.68
N PRO A 73 -24.87 13.97 19.54
CA PRO A 73 -24.89 15.37 19.15
C PRO A 73 -24.02 15.60 17.91
N ARG A 74 -24.46 16.48 17.02
CA ARG A 74 -23.76 16.81 15.79
C ARG A 74 -22.30 17.21 16.04
N ASP A 75 -22.04 18.12 16.97
CA ASP A 75 -20.69 18.62 17.29
C ASP A 75 -19.73 17.48 17.69
N ASP A 76 -20.23 16.48 18.42
CA ASP A 76 -19.45 15.30 18.81
C ASP A 76 -19.11 14.42 17.60
N VAL A 77 -20.04 14.30 16.65
CA VAL A 77 -19.82 13.55 15.40
C VAL A 77 -18.85 14.28 14.49
N GLU A 78 -18.95 15.61 14.35
CA GLU A 78 -18.01 16.43 13.58
C GLU A 78 -16.59 16.26 14.11
N THR A 79 -16.41 16.38 15.43
CA THR A 79 -15.09 16.19 16.08
C THR A 79 -14.53 14.79 15.84
N ARG A 80 -15.38 13.76 15.91
CA ARG A 80 -14.96 12.36 15.67
C ARG A 80 -14.60 12.11 14.22
N LEU A 81 -15.39 12.63 13.28
CA LEU A 81 -15.12 12.51 11.85
C LEU A 81 -13.78 13.16 11.51
N GLU A 82 -13.49 14.34 12.05
CA GLU A 82 -12.20 15.00 11.82
C GLU A 82 -11.02 14.15 12.32
N GLN A 83 -11.12 13.58 13.52
CA GLN A 83 -10.08 12.68 14.03
C GLN A 83 -9.93 11.42 13.15
N MET A 84 -11.04 10.84 12.69
CA MET A 84 -11.01 9.67 11.81
C MET A 84 -10.35 9.98 10.47
N LYS A 85 -10.61 11.16 9.90
CA LYS A 85 -9.96 11.63 8.67
C LYS A 85 -8.45 11.81 8.88
N GLU A 86 -8.04 12.47 9.97
CA GLU A 86 -6.63 12.66 10.28
C GLU A 86 -5.90 11.31 10.44
N ASP A 87 -6.51 10.36 11.16
CA ASP A 87 -5.94 9.02 11.37
C ASP A 87 -5.86 8.22 10.07
N ALA A 88 -6.88 8.32 9.21
CA ALA A 88 -6.92 7.67 7.91
C ALA A 88 -5.89 8.26 6.94
N ALA A 89 -5.69 9.59 6.95
CA ALA A 89 -4.68 10.27 6.16
C ALA A 89 -3.26 9.88 6.60
N LYS A 90 -2.98 9.88 7.92
CA LYS A 90 -1.69 9.42 8.47
C LYS A 90 -1.42 7.93 8.18
N LYS A 91 -2.47 7.10 8.13
CA LYS A 91 -2.32 5.70 7.72
C LYS A 91 -1.94 5.60 6.25
N LEU A 92 -2.61 6.36 5.38
CA LEU A 92 -2.32 6.38 3.94
C LEU A 92 -0.88 6.84 3.67
N GLU A 93 -0.45 7.93 4.31
CA GLU A 93 0.92 8.46 4.20
C GLU A 93 1.97 7.39 4.54
N ARG A 94 1.81 6.71 5.69
CA ARG A 94 2.73 5.63 6.10
C ARG A 94 2.78 4.46 5.10
N LEU A 95 1.65 4.09 4.50
CA LEU A 95 1.61 3.03 3.49
C LEU A 95 2.32 3.46 2.20
N GLU A 96 2.15 4.72 1.79
CA GLU A 96 2.85 5.29 0.63
C GLU A 96 4.37 5.38 0.87
N GLU A 97 4.81 5.78 2.06
CA GLU A 97 6.22 5.76 2.46
C GLU A 97 6.82 4.34 2.45
N GLU A 98 6.10 3.35 3.00
CA GLU A 98 6.53 1.95 2.99
C GLU A 98 6.68 1.45 1.54
N LYS A 99 5.70 1.76 0.69
CA LYS A 99 5.73 1.41 -0.73
C LYS A 99 6.94 2.02 -1.43
N GLU A 100 7.23 3.31 -1.23
CA GLU A 100 8.41 3.96 -1.82
C GLU A 100 9.71 3.31 -1.37
N SER A 101 9.82 2.97 -0.08
CA SER A 101 10.98 2.25 0.47
C SER A 101 11.17 0.88 -0.20
N ILE A 102 10.09 0.12 -0.38
CA ILE A 102 10.13 -1.20 -1.01
C ILE A 102 10.52 -1.09 -2.48
N VAL A 103 9.94 -0.17 -3.23
CA VAL A 103 10.28 0.07 -4.64
C VAL A 103 11.76 0.42 -4.78
N SER A 104 12.31 1.24 -3.88
CA SER A 104 13.73 1.60 -3.87
C SER A 104 14.62 0.37 -3.61
N GLN A 105 14.30 -0.43 -2.59
CA GLN A 105 15.03 -1.67 -2.29
C GLN A 105 14.97 -2.68 -3.45
N MET A 106 13.81 -2.82 -4.10
CA MET A 106 13.65 -3.67 -5.27
C MET A 106 14.49 -3.19 -6.45
N ALA A 107 14.55 -1.88 -6.70
CA ALA A 107 15.38 -1.30 -7.76
C ALA A 107 16.89 -1.57 -7.54
N GLU A 108 17.36 -1.52 -6.30
CA GLU A 108 18.74 -1.88 -5.95
C GLU A 108 19.03 -3.37 -6.21
N LEU A 109 18.16 -4.26 -5.71
CA LEU A 109 18.29 -5.70 -5.93
C LEU A 109 18.23 -6.06 -7.41
N LYS A 110 17.36 -5.40 -8.18
CA LYS A 110 17.23 -5.59 -9.62
C LYS A 110 18.54 -5.26 -10.35
N LYS A 111 19.20 -4.14 -10.01
CA LYS A 111 20.51 -3.78 -10.57
C LYS A 111 21.58 -4.83 -10.25
N ILE A 112 21.62 -5.33 -9.02
CA ILE A 112 22.58 -6.37 -8.59
C ILE A 112 22.36 -7.66 -9.40
N LEU A 113 21.12 -8.12 -9.48
CA LEU A 113 20.77 -9.39 -10.10
C LEU A 113 20.93 -9.34 -11.63
N TYR A 114 20.44 -8.30 -12.31
CA TYR A 114 20.66 -8.14 -13.76
C TYR A 114 22.13 -7.87 -14.12
N GLY A 115 22.89 -7.20 -13.25
CA GLY A 115 24.33 -7.00 -13.46
C GLY A 115 25.11 -8.32 -13.55
N LYS A 116 24.65 -9.35 -12.81
CA LYS A 116 25.29 -10.67 -12.77
C LYS A 116 24.69 -11.66 -13.77
N PHE A 117 23.37 -11.79 -13.78
CA PHE A 117 22.65 -12.82 -14.55
C PHE A 117 22.20 -12.35 -15.93
N LYS A 118 22.13 -11.03 -16.18
CA LYS A 118 21.69 -10.43 -17.46
C LYS A 118 20.39 -11.09 -17.93
N ASP A 119 20.39 -11.68 -19.13
CA ASP A 119 19.23 -12.31 -19.77
C ASP A 119 18.85 -13.67 -19.14
N ALA A 120 19.65 -14.19 -18.20
CA ALA A 120 19.38 -15.46 -17.52
C ALA A 120 18.39 -15.34 -16.34
N ILE A 121 17.96 -14.13 -15.99
CA ILE A 121 16.95 -13.88 -14.96
C ILE A 121 15.85 -12.94 -15.48
N ASN A 122 14.60 -13.19 -15.08
CA ASN A 122 13.51 -12.25 -15.29
C ASN A 122 12.90 -11.86 -13.95
N LEU A 123 12.91 -10.56 -13.66
CA LEU A 123 12.37 -9.94 -12.44
C LEU A 123 11.27 -8.90 -12.76
N GLU A 124 10.87 -8.79 -14.04
CA GLU A 124 9.70 -8.01 -14.42
C GLU A 124 8.43 -8.80 -14.11
N GLU A 125 7.37 -8.08 -13.75
CA GLU A 125 6.01 -8.62 -13.71
C GLU A 125 5.27 -8.24 -14.99
N ASP A 126 4.41 -9.14 -15.47
CA ASP A 126 3.44 -8.88 -16.54
C ASP A 126 2.26 -8.04 -16.03
#